data_AF-A0A970L4V9-F1
#
_entry.id   AF-A0A970L4V9-F1
#
_cell.length_a   1.000
_cell.length_b   1.000
_cell.length_c   1.000
_cell.angle_alpha   90.00
_cell.angle_beta   90.00
_cell.angle_gamma   90.00
#
_symmetry.space_group_name_H-M   'P 1'
#
loop_
_entity.id
_entity.type
_entity.pdbx_description
1 polymer ?
#
loop_
_entity_poly.entity_id
_entity_poly.type
_entity_poly.pdbx_seq_one_letter_code
_entity_poly.pdbx_strand_id
1 'polypeptide(L)' 'ECIYSNLQKTILEKKVTYDFHRLMDNAILLGTSEFADAIVKNIYSD' A
#
# COMPACT_ATOMS: atom_id res chain seq x y z
N GLU A 1 7.68 -1.69 -14.74
CA GLU A 1 8.29 -1.22 -13.48
C GLU A 1 7.33 -0.39 -12.61
N CYS A 2 6.60 0.58 -13.17
CA CYS A 2 5.68 1.48 -12.44
C CYS A 2 4.73 0.80 -11.42
N ILE A 3 4.09 -0.31 -11.77
CA ILE A 3 3.19 -1.02 -10.83
C ILE A 3 3.98 -1.59 -9.64
N TYR A 4 5.11 -2.26 -9.89
CA TYR A 4 5.91 -2.87 -8.84
C TYR A 4 6.54 -1.82 -7.91
N SER A 5 7.05 -0.72 -8.47
CA SER A 5 7.65 0.36 -7.66
C SER A 5 6.62 1.02 -6.75
N ASN A 6 5.41 1.28 -7.25
CA ASN A 6 4.35 1.92 -6.46
C ASN A 6 3.68 0.96 -5.48
N LEU A 7 3.56 -0.33 -5.82
CA LEU A 7 3.18 -1.35 -4.85
C LEU A 7 4.18 -1.41 -3.69
N GLN A 8 5.48 -1.44 -3.98
CA GLN A 8 6.53 -1.42 -2.96
C GLN A 8 6.46 -0.14 -2.11
N LYS A 9 6.26 1.03 -2.73
CA LYS A 9 6.09 2.32 -2.03
C LYS A 9 4.90 2.28 -1.07
N THR A 10 3.74 1.78 -1.50
CA THR A 10 2.55 1.66 -0.65
C THR A 10 2.77 0.75 0.56
N ILE A 11 3.50 -0.36 0.38
CA ILE A 11 3.88 -1.26 1.48
C ILE A 11 4.87 -0.58 2.45
N LEU A 12 5.84 0.18 1.94
CA LEU A 12 6.81 0.94 2.75
C LEU A 12 6.14 2.06 3.56
N GLU A 13 5.06 2.66 3.03
CA GLU A 13 4.18 3.58 3.76
C GLU A 13 3.33 2.88 4.83
N LYS A 14 3.45 1.55 4.98
CA LYS A 14 2.67 0.70 5.89
C LYS A 14 1.16 0.76 5.68
N LYS A 15 0.71 1.17 4.49
CA LYS A 15 -0.69 1.13 4.07
C LYS A 15 -0.96 -0.21 3.43
N VAL A 16 -1.53 -1.17 4.17
CA VAL A 16 -1.55 -2.57 3.73
C VAL A 16 -2.83 -3.30 4.11
N THR A 17 -3.10 -4.41 3.45
CA THR A 17 -4.17 -5.34 3.80
C THR A 17 -3.85 -6.19 5.03
N TYR A 18 -4.85 -6.92 5.54
CA TYR A 18 -4.80 -7.63 6.82
C TYR A 18 -3.62 -8.63 6.96
N ASP A 19 -3.24 -9.28 5.88
CA ASP A 19 -2.13 -10.24 5.80
C ASP A 19 -0.78 -9.63 6.18
N PHE A 20 -0.49 -8.40 5.73
CA PHE A 20 0.69 -7.66 6.13
C PHE A 20 0.49 -6.94 7.47
N HIS A 21 -0.68 -6.34 7.69
CA HIS A 21 -0.95 -5.55 8.90
C HIS A 21 -0.71 -6.35 10.18
N ARG A 22 -1.10 -7.64 10.22
CA ARG A 22 -0.88 -8.49 11.40
C ARG A 22 0.58 -8.84 11.67
N LEU A 23 1.48 -8.52 10.75
CA LEU A 23 2.93 -8.77 10.82
C LEU A 23 3.75 -7.47 10.94
N MET A 24 3.09 -6.31 11.03
CA MET A 24 3.75 -4.99 10.97
C MET A 24 3.28 -4.08 12.11
N ASP A 25 4.23 -3.53 12.86
CA ASP A 25 3.93 -2.55 13.89
C ASP A 25 3.55 -1.19 13.29
N ASN A 26 2.48 -0.59 13.84
CA ASN A 26 1.97 0.73 13.45
C ASN A 26 1.62 0.83 11.95
N ALA A 27 1.08 -0.24 11.37
CA ALA A 27 0.55 -0.24 10.02
C ALA A 27 -0.88 0.32 9.96
N ILE A 28 -1.26 0.86 8.80
CA ILE A 28 -2.62 1.30 8.50
C ILE A 28 -3.31 0.16 7.76
N LEU A 29 -4.31 -0.45 8.40
CA LEU A 29 -5.14 -1.48 7.78
C LEU A 29 -6.04 -0.85 6.72
N LEU A 30 -5.91 -1.32 5.48
CA LEU A 30 -6.76 -0.96 4.36
C LEU A 30 -7.59 -2.15 3.88
N GLY A 31 -8.79 -1.88 3.37
CA GLY A 31 -9.54 -2.82 2.55
C GLY A 31 -8.91 -3.00 1.16
N THR A 32 -9.38 -4.00 0.41
CA THR A 32 -8.83 -4.33 -0.92
C THR A 32 -8.87 -3.16 -1.89
N SER A 33 -10.02 -2.49 -2.02
CA SER A 33 -10.16 -1.34 -2.92
C SER A 33 -9.35 -0.13 -2.45
N GLU A 34 -9.31 0.12 -1.14
CA GLU A 34 -8.52 1.22 -0.56
C GLU A 34 -7.01 1.02 -0.76
N PHE A 35 -6.54 -0.23 -0.69
CA PHE A 35 -5.16 -0.57 -1.00
C PHE A 35 -4.84 -0.34 -2.48
N ALA A 36 -5.76 -0.71 -3.39
CA ALA A 36 -5.62 -0.40 -4.81
C ALA A 36 -5.59 1.11 -5.06
N ASP A 37 -6.49 1.88 -4.42
CA ASP A 37 -6.52 3.34 -4.51
C ASP A 37 -5.22 3.97 -4.00
N ALA A 38 -4.62 3.42 -2.93
CA ALA A 38 -3.33 3.88 -2.41
C ALA A 38 -2.18 3.64 -3.41
N ILE A 39 -2.16 2.49 -4.10
CA ILE A 39 -1.19 2.22 -5.17
C ILE A 39 -1.39 3.20 -6.33
N VAL A 40 -2.63 3.38 -6.79
CA VAL A 40 -2.96 4.31 -7.89
C VAL A 40 -2.58 5.75 -7.54
N LYS A 41 -2.84 6.17 -6.30
CA LYS A 41 -2.42 7.49 -5.81
C LYS A 41 -0.91 7.67 -5.92
N ASN A 42 -0.13 6.65 -5.55
CA ASN A 42 1.33 6.70 -5.64
C ASN A 42 1.85 6.80 -7.08
N ILE A 43 1.11 6.25 -8.07
CA ILE A 43 1.44 6.38 -9.50
C ILE A 43 1.30 7.82 -10.01
N TYR A 44 0.29 8.57 -9.54
CA TYR A 44 -0.05 9.90 -10.06
C TYR A 44 0.40 11.08 -9.16
N SER A 45 0.95 10.79 -7.98
CA SER A 45 1.43 11.81 -7.03
C SER A 45 2.94 12.09 -7.13
N ASP A 46 3.64 11.42 -8.05
CA ASP A 46 5.02 11.70 -8.45
C ASP A 46 5.05 12.53 -9.76
#